data_AF-I3JRG1-F1
#
_entry.id   AF-I3JRG1-F1
#
_cell.length_a   1.000
_cell.length_b   1.000
_cell.length_c   1.000
_cell.angle_alpha   90.00
_cell.angle_beta   90.00
_cell.angle_gamma   90.00
#
_symmetry.space_group_name_H-M   'P 1'
#
loop_
_entity.id
_entity.type
_entity.pdbx_description
1 polymer ?
#
loop_
_entity_poly.entity_id
_entity_poly.type
_entity_poly.pdbx_seq_one_letter_code
_entity_poly.pdbx_strand_id
1 'polypeptide(L)'
;MRYLLNTVWRVGNERYIHSITTVSKVSVEAGKSISIPCLYESQYKNHVKYLCEGYYWTYCRYAVKTNKPDPSGKYLISDDKKQNIFTVTINKLTVKNTYYWCAVEIDNGPDHGQYFQLSVISGTPSLYVDHQRITGYIEESITIRCHHSNSGEMKWCRLGRNCVTGSSGSTDGTTVTAHMRDPNVFTVTMSGLRTKDSGWYWCAKGDIQIPVYLTVTEKPITTTTTAVTYSEVRPKKKRSPKVTNHSSIKQFESKNFQETYRSSESTLEV
;
A
#
# COMPACT_ATOMS: atom_id res chain seq x y z
N MET A 1 -20.65 31.78 8.89
CA MET A 1 -20.07 30.48 9.30
C MET A 1 -21.19 29.47 9.43
N ARG A 2 -21.29 28.52 8.49
CA ARG A 2 -22.10 27.31 8.63
C ARG A 2 -21.15 26.14 8.40
N TYR A 3 -20.83 25.43 9.48
CA TYR A 3 -20.25 24.10 9.36
C TYR A 3 -21.26 23.26 8.60
N LEU A 4 -20.87 22.69 7.45
CA LEU A 4 -21.67 21.65 6.82
C LEU A 4 -21.56 20.41 7.71
N LEU A 5 -22.41 20.38 8.74
CA LEU A 5 -22.83 19.16 9.40
C LEU A 5 -23.45 18.25 8.33
N ASN A 6 -23.13 16.96 8.40
CA ASN A 6 -23.78 15.89 7.65
C ASN A 6 -25.25 16.23 7.40
N THR A 7 -25.66 16.33 6.14
CA THR A 7 -27.04 16.67 5.81
C THR A 7 -27.91 15.46 6.16
N VAL A 8 -28.68 15.57 7.24
CA VAL A 8 -29.63 14.54 7.68
C VAL A 8 -30.97 14.82 7.01
N TRP A 9 -31.36 14.00 6.04
CA TRP A 9 -32.73 13.98 5.53
C TRP A 9 -33.47 12.78 6.13
N ARG A 10 -34.55 13.04 6.87
CA ARG A 10 -35.42 11.98 7.41
C ARG A 10 -36.50 11.65 6.39
N VAL A 11 -36.38 10.46 5.77
CA VAL A 11 -37.50 9.75 5.15
C VAL A 11 -37.47 8.33 5.72
N GLY A 12 -38.37 8.02 6.66
CA GLY A 12 -38.41 6.72 7.34
C GLY A 12 -37.39 6.51 8.48
N ASN A 13 -37.27 5.26 8.95
CA ASN A 13 -36.46 4.85 10.11
C ASN A 13 -35.06 4.31 9.73
N GLU A 14 -34.61 4.51 8.50
CA GLU A 14 -33.29 4.09 8.01
C GLU A 14 -32.39 5.32 7.78
N ARG A 15 -31.22 5.33 8.42
CA ARG A 15 -30.24 6.43 8.31
C ARG A 15 -29.33 6.18 7.09
N TYR A 16 -29.67 6.75 5.93
CA TYR A 16 -28.75 6.81 4.79
C TYR A 16 -27.79 7.99 4.98
N ILE A 17 -26.55 7.71 5.35
CA ILE A 17 -25.50 8.74 5.51
C ILE A 17 -24.61 8.67 4.29
N HIS A 18 -24.98 9.37 3.21
CA HIS A 18 -24.16 9.63 2.02
C HIS A 18 -22.74 10.10 2.39
N SER A 19 -21.84 9.16 2.64
CA SER A 19 -20.57 9.45 3.31
C SER A 19 -19.39 8.71 2.72
N ILE A 20 -18.25 9.40 2.81
CA ILE A 20 -16.93 8.85 2.59
C ILE A 20 -16.25 8.79 3.96
N THR A 21 -15.59 7.68 4.28
CA THR A 21 -14.81 7.53 5.50
C THR A 21 -13.32 7.43 5.14
N THR A 22 -12.50 8.25 5.78
CA THR A 22 -11.04 8.22 5.67
C THR A 22 -10.41 8.63 7.00
N VAL A 23 -9.08 8.66 7.05
CA VAL A 23 -8.34 9.25 8.15
C VAL A 23 -8.53 10.76 8.20
N SER A 24 -8.41 11.37 9.38
CA SER A 24 -8.63 12.82 9.59
C SER A 24 -7.33 13.62 9.52
N LYS A 25 -6.25 13.11 10.11
CA LYS A 25 -4.97 13.81 10.19
C LYS A 25 -3.82 12.81 10.17
N VAL A 26 -2.91 13.00 9.23
CA VAL A 26 -1.74 12.14 9.00
C VAL A 26 -0.47 12.99 8.96
N SER A 27 0.64 12.43 9.44
CA SER A 27 1.94 13.06 9.36
C SER A 27 2.95 12.13 8.70
N VAL A 28 3.81 12.70 7.85
CA VAL A 28 4.75 11.95 7.01
C VAL A 28 6.07 12.70 6.94
N GLU A 29 7.16 11.96 6.88
CA GLU A 29 8.49 12.53 6.67
C GLU A 29 8.64 12.98 5.20
N ALA A 30 9.31 14.11 4.99
CA ALA A 30 9.60 14.64 3.66
C ALA A 30 10.37 13.63 2.79
N GLY A 31 10.09 13.64 1.49
CA GLY A 31 10.64 12.71 0.51
C GLY A 31 9.92 11.35 0.45
N LYS A 32 9.20 10.93 1.50
CA LYS A 32 8.41 9.69 1.51
C LYS A 32 7.08 9.84 0.76
N SER A 33 6.41 8.71 0.58
CA SER A 33 5.06 8.61 0.02
C SER A 33 4.07 8.15 1.09
N ILE A 34 2.79 8.45 0.88
CA ILE A 34 1.69 7.99 1.74
C ILE A 34 0.52 7.51 0.91
N SER A 35 -0.06 6.38 1.30
CA SER A 35 -1.34 5.88 0.79
C SER A 35 -2.46 6.17 1.80
N ILE A 36 -3.55 6.75 1.31
CA ILE A 36 -4.73 7.14 2.08
C ILE A 36 -5.95 6.41 1.51
N PRO A 37 -6.62 5.55 2.31
CA PRO A 37 -7.82 4.86 1.87
C PRO A 37 -9.08 5.67 2.14
N CYS A 38 -10.02 5.61 1.20
CA CYS A 38 -11.27 6.35 1.24
C CYS A 38 -12.41 5.40 0.92
N LEU A 39 -13.07 4.93 1.98
CA LEU A 39 -14.23 4.06 1.94
C LEU A 39 -15.46 4.88 1.53
N TYR A 40 -16.23 4.39 0.56
CA TYR A 40 -17.44 5.04 0.09
C TYR A 40 -18.65 4.10 0.19
N GLU A 41 -19.86 4.66 0.27
CA GLU A 41 -21.09 3.88 0.22
C GLU A 41 -21.32 3.22 -1.14
N SER A 42 -21.93 2.04 -1.17
CA SER A 42 -22.10 1.21 -2.37
C SER A 42 -22.79 1.91 -3.54
N GLN A 43 -23.63 2.91 -3.28
CA GLN A 43 -24.24 3.75 -4.32
C GLN A 43 -23.21 4.50 -5.19
N TYR A 44 -22.04 4.81 -4.63
CA TYR A 44 -20.96 5.51 -5.33
C TYR A 44 -20.03 4.59 -6.13
N LYS A 45 -20.32 3.29 -6.18
CA LYS A 45 -19.46 2.27 -6.81
C LYS A 45 -19.07 2.55 -8.26
N ASN A 46 -19.95 3.16 -9.05
CA ASN A 46 -19.68 3.48 -10.45
C ASN A 46 -19.38 4.96 -10.72
N HIS A 47 -19.40 5.80 -9.70
CA HIS A 47 -19.07 7.21 -9.82
C HIS A 47 -17.55 7.42 -9.90
N VAL A 48 -17.12 8.52 -10.51
CA VAL A 48 -15.70 8.91 -10.56
C VAL A 48 -15.23 9.27 -9.16
N LYS A 49 -14.04 8.79 -8.77
CA LYS A 49 -13.39 9.14 -7.50
C LYS A 49 -12.26 10.12 -7.76
N TYR A 50 -12.02 11.03 -6.83
CA TYR A 50 -10.93 11.98 -6.96
C TYR A 50 -10.35 12.43 -5.63
N LEU A 51 -9.13 12.96 -5.72
CA LEU A 51 -8.47 13.70 -4.65
C LEU A 51 -8.51 15.19 -5.01
N CYS A 52 -8.96 16.03 -4.07
CA CYS A 52 -8.96 17.48 -4.22
C CYS A 52 -7.99 18.12 -3.22
N GLU A 53 -7.05 18.93 -3.67
CA GLU A 53 -6.10 19.67 -2.83
C GLU A 53 -6.65 21.07 -2.51
N GLY A 54 -6.89 21.36 -1.23
CA GLY A 54 -7.32 22.67 -0.77
C GLY A 54 -8.02 22.62 0.59
N TYR A 55 -7.87 23.68 1.37
CA TYR A 55 -8.54 23.80 2.67
C TYR A 55 -10.06 23.96 2.50
N TYR A 56 -10.50 24.85 1.62
CA TYR A 56 -11.90 25.11 1.35
C TYR A 56 -12.43 24.22 0.22
N TRP A 57 -13.52 23.49 0.47
CA TRP A 57 -14.16 22.59 -0.50
C TRP A 57 -14.47 23.28 -1.84
N THR A 58 -15.06 24.48 -1.79
CA THR A 58 -15.46 25.25 -2.99
C THR A 58 -14.29 25.73 -3.85
N TYR A 59 -13.08 25.72 -3.32
CA TYR A 59 -11.87 26.24 -3.99
C TYR A 59 -10.76 25.19 -4.09
N CYS A 60 -11.05 23.94 -3.73
CA CYS A 60 -10.06 22.88 -3.84
C CYS A 60 -9.76 22.62 -5.32
N ARG A 61 -8.53 22.21 -5.61
CA ARG A 61 -8.07 21.89 -6.96
C ARG A 61 -8.00 20.38 -7.13
N TYR A 62 -8.55 19.86 -8.21
CA TYR A 62 -8.41 18.44 -8.54
C TYR A 62 -6.93 18.06 -8.67
N ALA A 63 -6.48 17.13 -7.82
CA ALA A 63 -5.13 16.60 -7.86
C ALA A 63 -5.06 15.36 -8.78
N VAL A 64 -6.04 14.45 -8.67
CA VAL A 64 -6.14 13.26 -9.53
C VAL A 64 -7.59 12.74 -9.53
N LYS A 65 -8.04 12.14 -10.65
CA LYS A 65 -9.32 11.43 -10.75
C LYS A 65 -9.13 10.02 -11.31
N THR A 66 -10.05 9.10 -11.03
CA THR A 66 -10.02 7.74 -11.60
C THR A 66 -10.14 7.71 -13.12
N ASN A 67 -10.77 8.72 -13.73
CA ASN A 67 -10.87 8.88 -15.18
C ASN A 67 -9.89 9.91 -15.77
N LYS A 68 -9.09 10.58 -14.93
CA LYS A 68 -8.11 11.59 -15.34
C LYS A 68 -6.86 11.45 -14.47
N PRO A 69 -5.90 10.60 -14.87
CA PRO A 69 -4.69 10.38 -14.10
C PRO A 69 -3.81 11.63 -14.08
N ASP A 70 -2.97 11.74 -13.04
CA ASP A 70 -1.94 12.79 -12.96
C ASP A 70 -0.72 12.37 -13.80
N PRO A 71 -0.39 13.10 -14.88
CA PRO A 71 0.71 12.74 -15.76
C PRO A 71 2.08 12.88 -15.09
N SER A 72 2.20 13.64 -13.99
CA SER A 72 3.47 13.79 -13.26
C SER A 72 3.80 12.59 -12.37
N GLY A 73 2.83 11.70 -12.10
CA GLY A 73 2.98 10.57 -11.19
C GLY A 73 3.10 10.97 -9.71
N LYS A 74 2.88 12.26 -9.38
CA LYS A 74 2.87 12.75 -7.99
C LYS A 74 1.68 12.19 -7.23
N TYR A 75 0.51 12.13 -7.86
CA TYR A 75 -0.71 11.58 -7.29
C TYR A 75 -1.14 10.34 -8.06
N LEU A 76 -1.33 9.23 -7.35
CA LEU A 76 -1.89 8.00 -7.90
C LEU A 76 -3.26 7.76 -7.27
N ILE A 77 -4.17 7.16 -8.01
CA ILE A 77 -5.49 6.77 -7.52
C ILE A 77 -5.86 5.40 -8.08
N SER A 78 -6.45 4.56 -7.24
CA SER A 78 -6.99 3.26 -7.62
C SER A 78 -8.30 3.01 -6.89
N ASP A 79 -9.32 2.50 -7.57
CA ASP A 79 -10.64 2.22 -7.01
C ASP A 79 -10.89 0.71 -6.94
N ASP A 80 -10.91 0.15 -5.72
CA ASP A 80 -11.36 -1.22 -5.47
C ASP A 80 -12.87 -1.24 -5.24
N LYS A 81 -13.59 -1.46 -6.34
CA LYS A 81 -15.06 -1.57 -6.37
C LYS A 81 -15.62 -2.79 -5.63
N LYS A 82 -14.80 -3.78 -5.28
CA LYS A 82 -15.25 -4.92 -4.47
C LYS A 82 -15.30 -4.53 -2.99
N GLN A 83 -14.30 -3.78 -2.55
CA GLN A 83 -14.23 -3.28 -1.17
C GLN A 83 -14.93 -1.94 -0.95
N ASN A 84 -15.35 -1.27 -2.04
CA ASN A 84 -15.84 0.11 -2.03
C ASN A 84 -14.82 1.09 -1.44
N ILE A 85 -13.53 0.89 -1.73
CA ILE A 85 -12.45 1.73 -1.23
C ILE A 85 -11.62 2.19 -2.41
N PHE A 86 -11.50 3.49 -2.61
CA PHE A 86 -10.43 4.02 -3.44
C PHE A 86 -9.26 4.43 -2.57
N THR A 87 -8.05 4.21 -3.07
CA THR A 87 -6.80 4.58 -2.40
C THR A 87 -6.11 5.65 -3.23
N VAL A 88 -5.72 6.73 -2.56
CA VAL A 88 -4.87 7.76 -3.16
C VAL A 88 -3.47 7.62 -2.61
N THR A 89 -2.45 7.67 -3.47
CA THR A 89 -1.05 7.69 -3.06
C THR A 89 -0.43 9.02 -3.47
N ILE A 90 0.17 9.73 -2.51
CA ILE A 90 0.85 11.00 -2.75
C ILE A 90 2.35 10.75 -2.61
N ASN A 91 3.07 10.95 -3.71
CA ASN A 91 4.49 10.64 -3.84
C ASN A 91 5.39 11.86 -3.60
N LYS A 92 6.61 11.59 -3.12
CA LYS A 92 7.71 12.56 -2.99
C LYS A 92 7.26 13.83 -2.26
N LEU A 93 6.72 13.65 -1.07
CA LEU A 93 6.12 14.72 -0.30
C LEU A 93 7.15 15.78 0.08
N THR A 94 6.82 17.05 -0.14
CA THR A 94 7.64 18.19 0.29
C THR A 94 7.12 18.75 1.61
N VAL A 95 8.01 19.34 2.41
CA VAL A 95 7.67 19.95 3.71
C VAL A 95 6.59 21.01 3.50
N LYS A 96 5.37 20.65 3.87
CA LYS A 96 4.17 21.46 3.68
C LYS A 96 3.04 20.85 4.49
N ASN A 97 2.27 21.69 5.16
CA ASN A 97 0.95 21.30 5.64
C ASN A 97 -0.04 21.50 4.50
N THR A 98 -0.69 20.42 4.07
CA THR A 98 -1.65 20.44 2.96
C THR A 98 -2.94 19.78 3.39
N TYR A 99 -4.04 20.23 2.78
CA TYR A 99 -5.38 19.79 3.09
C TYR A 99 -5.98 19.15 1.84
N TYR A 100 -6.66 18.04 2.04
CA TYR A 100 -7.18 17.23 0.96
C TYR A 100 -8.61 16.79 1.22
N TRP A 101 -9.32 16.49 0.14
CA TRP A 101 -10.64 15.89 0.16
C TRP A 101 -10.59 14.62 -0.68
N CYS A 102 -10.94 13.49 -0.07
CA CYS A 102 -11.34 12.30 -0.80
C CYS A 102 -12.78 12.46 -1.24
N ALA A 103 -13.05 12.39 -2.54
CA ALA A 103 -14.35 12.77 -3.06
C ALA A 103 -14.86 11.86 -4.18
N VAL A 104 -16.17 11.94 -4.35
CA VAL A 104 -16.96 11.28 -5.40
C VAL A 104 -17.63 12.36 -6.23
N GLU A 105 -17.50 12.25 -7.55
CA GLU A 105 -18.17 13.11 -8.53
C GLU A 105 -19.60 12.60 -8.76
N ILE A 106 -20.61 13.47 -8.59
CA ILE A 106 -22.03 13.11 -8.73
C ILE A 106 -22.62 13.71 -10.00
N ASP A 107 -23.18 12.83 -10.84
CA ASP A 107 -23.83 13.28 -12.07
C ASP A 107 -25.05 14.14 -11.73
N ASN A 108 -25.07 15.36 -12.26
CA ASN A 108 -26.16 16.34 -12.08
C ASN A 108 -26.44 16.74 -10.61
N GLY A 109 -25.46 16.59 -9.72
CA GLY A 109 -25.60 16.90 -8.29
C GLY A 109 -24.33 17.47 -7.66
N PRO A 110 -24.40 17.88 -6.39
CA PRO A 110 -23.21 18.27 -5.65
C PRO A 110 -22.36 17.04 -5.31
N ASP A 111 -21.06 17.17 -5.54
CA ASP A 111 -20.08 16.17 -5.14
C ASP A 111 -20.03 15.97 -3.63
N HIS A 112 -19.68 14.75 -3.21
CA HIS A 112 -19.48 14.42 -1.80
C HIS A 112 -18.00 14.20 -1.51
N GLY A 113 -17.51 14.81 -0.44
CA GLY A 113 -16.10 14.74 -0.05
C GLY A 113 -15.90 14.57 1.46
N GLN A 114 -14.88 13.80 1.83
CA GLN A 114 -14.38 13.70 3.20
C GLN A 114 -12.98 14.31 3.29
N TYR A 115 -12.82 15.20 4.26
CA TYR A 115 -11.62 15.99 4.48
C TYR A 115 -10.56 15.26 5.31
N PHE A 116 -9.28 15.49 4.98
CA PHE A 116 -8.15 15.14 5.82
C PHE A 116 -6.99 16.14 5.72
N GLN A 117 -6.21 16.23 6.79
CA GLN A 117 -4.99 17.02 6.85
C GLN A 117 -3.75 16.13 6.68
N LEU A 118 -2.82 16.56 5.84
CA LEU A 118 -1.49 15.97 5.67
C LEU A 118 -0.40 16.95 6.13
N SER A 119 0.36 16.56 7.14
CA SER A 119 1.50 17.31 7.67
C SER A 119 2.82 16.66 7.29
N VAL A 120 3.58 17.29 6.39
CA VAL A 120 4.90 16.80 5.97
C VAL A 120 5.99 17.55 6.73
N ILE A 121 6.90 16.82 7.37
CA ILE A 121 7.96 17.38 8.23
C ILE A 121 9.37 16.89 7.81
N SER A 122 10.41 17.63 8.19
CA SER A 122 11.81 17.30 7.85
C SER A 122 12.48 16.22 8.72
N GLY A 123 11.71 15.49 9.54
CA GLY A 123 12.24 14.49 10.48
C GLY A 123 11.21 13.43 10.85
N THR A 124 11.41 12.76 11.98
CA THR A 124 10.56 11.65 12.42
C THR A 124 9.14 12.11 12.75
N PRO A 125 8.09 11.60 12.08
CA PRO A 125 6.70 11.93 12.39
C PRO A 125 6.31 11.53 13.81
N SER A 126 5.32 12.23 14.37
CA SER A 126 4.83 11.95 15.72
C SER A 126 4.09 10.61 15.86
N LEU A 127 3.70 10.03 14.73
CA LEU A 127 3.17 8.68 14.61
C LEU A 127 3.59 8.08 13.26
N TYR A 128 4.18 6.89 13.26
CA TYR A 128 4.49 6.15 12.02
C TYR A 128 4.48 4.64 12.25
N VAL A 129 4.49 3.89 11.14
CA VAL A 129 4.66 2.45 11.10
C VAL A 129 5.85 2.09 10.22
N ASP A 130 6.43 0.92 10.42
CA ASP A 130 7.53 0.44 9.59
C ASP A 130 7.11 0.29 8.12
N HIS A 131 5.90 -0.23 7.88
CA HIS A 131 5.36 -0.47 6.55
C HIS A 131 3.85 -0.20 6.52
N GLN A 132 3.37 0.56 5.52
CA GLN A 132 1.94 0.72 5.27
C GLN A 132 1.30 -0.53 4.65
N ARG A 133 2.08 -1.46 4.12
CA ARG A 133 1.57 -2.69 3.51
C ARG A 133 2.23 -3.87 4.19
N ILE A 134 1.42 -4.73 4.77
CA ILE A 134 1.87 -5.90 5.52
C ILE A 134 1.14 -7.14 5.01
N THR A 135 1.84 -8.26 5.06
CA THR A 135 1.29 -9.57 4.69
C THR A 135 1.26 -10.45 5.94
N GLY A 136 0.10 -11.05 6.20
CA GLY A 136 -0.08 -12.09 7.20
C GLY A 136 -0.53 -13.40 6.55
N TYR A 137 -0.40 -14.49 7.29
CA TYR A 137 -0.82 -15.81 6.83
C TYR A 137 -2.00 -16.32 7.65
N ILE A 138 -2.85 -17.13 7.02
CA ILE A 138 -4.02 -17.73 7.65
C ILE A 138 -3.60 -18.49 8.92
N GLU A 139 -4.41 -18.37 9.98
CA GLU A 139 -4.22 -18.94 11.34
C GLU A 139 -3.00 -18.44 12.12
N GLU A 140 -2.07 -17.73 11.48
CA GLU A 140 -0.92 -17.12 12.13
C GLU A 140 -1.30 -15.80 12.83
N SER A 141 -0.30 -15.20 13.48
CA SER A 141 -0.40 -13.88 14.09
C SER A 141 0.59 -12.93 13.42
N ILE A 142 0.17 -11.67 13.29
CA ILE A 142 1.04 -10.58 12.83
C ILE A 142 1.22 -9.56 13.95
N THR A 143 2.30 -8.81 13.84
CA THR A 143 2.63 -7.75 14.77
C THR A 143 2.87 -6.46 14.00
N ILE A 144 2.17 -5.39 14.38
CA ILE A 144 2.29 -4.06 13.82
C ILE A 144 2.85 -3.14 14.92
N ARG A 145 3.98 -2.49 14.63
CA ARG A 145 4.61 -1.53 15.54
C ARG A 145 4.18 -0.12 15.17
N CYS A 146 3.57 0.56 16.12
CA CYS A 146 3.09 1.93 15.97
C CYS A 146 3.98 2.83 16.82
N HIS A 147 4.96 3.43 16.16
CA HIS A 147 5.94 4.31 16.78
C HIS A 147 5.30 5.67 17.01
N HIS A 148 5.42 6.22 18.21
CA HIS A 148 4.83 7.51 18.54
C HIS A 148 5.71 8.35 19.47
N SER A 149 5.58 9.66 19.31
CA SER A 149 5.98 10.67 20.29
C SER A 149 4.80 11.52 20.76
N ASN A 150 3.62 11.37 20.13
CA ASN A 150 2.41 12.08 20.53
C ASN A 150 1.83 11.54 21.84
N SER A 151 1.13 12.41 22.56
CA SER A 151 0.31 12.03 23.72
C SER A 151 -1.10 11.62 23.29
N GLY A 152 -1.91 11.14 24.24
CA GLY A 152 -3.30 10.72 24.00
C GLY A 152 -3.50 9.21 23.92
N GLU A 153 -4.73 8.80 23.67
CA GLU A 153 -5.11 7.39 23.61
C GLU A 153 -4.54 6.70 22.36
N MET A 154 -4.12 5.44 22.52
CA MET A 154 -3.80 4.58 21.37
C MET A 154 -5.06 3.91 20.85
N LYS A 155 -5.20 3.81 19.53
CA LYS A 155 -6.33 3.11 18.89
C LYS A 155 -5.85 2.26 17.74
N TRP A 156 -6.47 1.11 17.56
CA TRP A 156 -6.37 0.30 16.35
C TRP A 156 -7.76 0.11 15.75
N CYS A 157 -7.96 0.62 14.55
CA CYS A 157 -9.29 0.66 13.95
C CYS A 157 -9.28 0.06 12.56
N ARG A 158 -10.34 -0.66 12.22
CA ARG A 158 -10.61 -1.04 10.83
C ARG A 158 -11.38 0.08 10.15
N LEU A 159 -11.02 0.39 8.92
CA LEU A 159 -11.63 1.50 8.18
C LEU A 159 -13.16 1.33 8.09
N GLY A 160 -13.90 2.35 8.53
CA GLY A 160 -15.38 2.33 8.56
C GLY A 160 -16.00 1.37 9.57
N ARG A 161 -15.23 0.84 10.53
CA ARG A 161 -15.68 -0.14 11.52
C ARG A 161 -15.14 0.18 12.92
N ASN A 162 -15.29 -0.77 13.84
CA ASN A 162 -14.94 -0.62 15.25
C ASN A 162 -13.43 -0.43 15.47
N CYS A 163 -13.16 0.22 16.60
CA CYS A 163 -11.83 0.49 17.12
C CYS A 163 -11.56 -0.31 18.40
N VAL A 164 -10.32 -0.76 18.56
CA VAL A 164 -9.77 -1.27 19.81
C VAL A 164 -8.99 -0.13 20.46
N THR A 165 -9.43 0.33 21.62
CA THR A 165 -8.86 1.49 22.34
C THR A 165 -8.18 1.12 23.67
N GLY A 166 -8.26 -0.16 24.07
CA GLY A 166 -7.65 -0.71 25.28
C GLY A 166 -6.59 -1.78 24.98
N SER A 167 -6.19 -2.54 26.01
CA SER A 167 -5.12 -3.54 25.88
C SER A 167 -5.49 -4.76 25.02
N SER A 168 -6.78 -5.02 24.89
CA SER A 168 -7.31 -6.08 24.04
C SER A 168 -8.73 -5.76 23.58
N GLY A 169 -9.16 -6.45 22.54
CA GLY A 169 -10.50 -6.36 21.99
C GLY A 169 -10.64 -7.27 20.78
N SER A 170 -11.65 -7.00 19.96
CA SER A 170 -11.82 -7.70 18.70
C SER A 170 -12.29 -6.75 17.62
N THR A 171 -11.83 -7.02 16.39
CA THR A 171 -12.30 -6.35 15.18
C THR A 171 -12.87 -7.41 14.25
N ASP A 172 -14.18 -7.34 13.97
CA ASP A 172 -14.92 -8.30 13.11
C ASP A 172 -14.71 -9.79 13.47
N GLY A 173 -14.59 -10.06 14.78
CA GLY A 173 -14.38 -11.40 15.33
C GLY A 173 -12.93 -11.86 15.29
N THR A 174 -11.97 -10.99 14.93
CA THR A 174 -10.52 -11.25 14.99
C THR A 174 -9.97 -10.70 16.28
N THR A 175 -9.21 -11.50 17.01
CA THR A 175 -8.65 -11.10 18.30
C THR A 175 -7.53 -10.11 18.07
N VAL A 176 -7.60 -8.98 18.79
CA VAL A 176 -6.61 -7.93 18.73
C VAL A 176 -6.10 -7.67 20.15
N THR A 177 -4.80 -7.69 20.33
CA THR A 177 -4.16 -7.18 21.54
C THR A 177 -3.31 -5.97 21.18
N ALA A 178 -3.35 -4.94 22.01
CA ALA A 178 -2.56 -3.74 21.85
C ALA A 178 -1.82 -3.48 23.15
N HIS A 179 -0.50 -3.49 23.13
CA HIS A 179 0.29 -3.32 24.34
C HIS A 179 1.40 -2.29 24.16
N MET A 180 1.64 -1.52 25.22
CA MET A 180 2.66 -0.48 25.26
C MET A 180 3.72 -0.92 26.26
N ARG A 181 4.66 -1.76 25.80
CA ARG A 181 5.83 -2.18 26.59
C ARG A 181 6.92 -1.10 26.57
N ASP A 182 7.05 -0.44 25.43
CA ASP A 182 7.98 0.66 25.22
C ASP A 182 7.21 1.98 25.24
N PRO A 183 7.74 3.05 25.86
CA PRO A 183 7.02 4.33 26.00
C PRO A 183 6.76 5.04 24.66
N ASN A 184 7.52 4.69 23.62
CA ASN A 184 7.43 5.29 22.28
C ASN A 184 6.89 4.33 21.23
N VAL A 185 6.50 3.11 21.60
CA VAL A 185 5.97 2.12 20.66
C VAL A 185 4.87 1.33 21.33
N PHE A 186 3.66 1.41 20.78
CA PHE A 186 2.64 0.41 21.07
C PHE A 186 2.58 -0.60 19.94
N THR A 187 2.38 -1.85 20.33
CA THR A 187 2.42 -3.00 19.44
C THR A 187 1.03 -3.60 19.36
N VAL A 188 0.52 -3.71 18.14
CA VAL A 188 -0.76 -4.36 17.84
C VAL A 188 -0.49 -5.76 17.33
N THR A 189 -1.04 -6.76 17.99
CA THR A 189 -1.00 -8.16 17.53
C THR A 189 -2.40 -8.58 17.11
N MET A 190 -2.52 -9.03 15.87
CA MET A 190 -3.73 -9.68 15.35
C MET A 190 -3.47 -11.17 15.24
N SER A 191 -4.30 -11.99 15.87
CA SER A 191 -4.11 -13.45 15.93
C SER A 191 -5.28 -14.22 15.32
N GLY A 192 -4.97 -15.45 14.84
CA GLY A 192 -5.96 -16.31 14.20
C GLY A 192 -6.48 -15.69 12.91
N LEU A 193 -5.57 -15.17 12.08
CA LEU A 193 -5.90 -14.44 10.88
C LEU A 193 -6.68 -15.29 9.88
N ARG A 194 -7.62 -14.66 9.19
CA ARG A 194 -8.41 -15.25 8.10
C ARG A 194 -8.37 -14.32 6.89
N THR A 195 -8.68 -14.85 5.72
CA THR A 195 -8.73 -14.06 4.47
C THR A 195 -9.61 -12.81 4.59
N LYS A 196 -10.74 -12.92 5.31
CA LYS A 196 -11.68 -11.81 5.61
C LYS A 196 -11.08 -10.67 6.44
N ASP A 197 -9.93 -10.89 7.08
CA ASP A 197 -9.25 -9.88 7.90
C ASP A 197 -8.40 -8.93 7.06
N SER A 198 -8.22 -9.22 5.77
CA SER A 198 -7.58 -8.31 4.83
C SER A 198 -8.33 -6.98 4.73
N GLY A 199 -7.58 -5.91 4.47
CA GLY A 199 -8.13 -4.59 4.21
C GLY A 199 -7.37 -3.48 4.94
N TRP A 200 -7.98 -2.29 4.92
CA TRP A 200 -7.41 -1.09 5.52
C TRP A 200 -7.75 -0.98 7.01
N TYR A 201 -6.69 -0.73 7.78
CA TYR A 201 -6.70 -0.38 9.18
C TYR A 201 -5.94 0.92 9.37
N TRP A 202 -5.98 1.46 10.57
CA TRP A 202 -5.09 2.54 10.98
C TRP A 202 -4.81 2.43 12.47
N CYS A 203 -3.58 2.77 12.83
CA CYS A 203 -3.27 3.06 14.21
C CYS A 203 -3.39 4.56 14.46
N ALA A 204 -3.70 4.93 15.69
CA ALA A 204 -3.77 6.32 16.12
C ALA A 204 -3.12 6.51 17.48
N LYS A 205 -2.62 7.73 17.70
CA LYS A 205 -2.19 8.25 18.98
C LYS A 205 -2.67 9.69 19.09
N GLY A 206 -3.68 9.92 19.94
CA GLY A 206 -4.39 11.19 19.98
C GLY A 206 -5.21 11.42 18.69
N ASP A 207 -4.98 12.53 18.01
CA ASP A 207 -5.65 12.93 16.75
C ASP A 207 -4.92 12.48 15.48
N ILE A 208 -3.67 12.03 15.61
CA ILE A 208 -2.84 11.59 14.48
C ILE A 208 -3.11 10.12 14.18
N GLN A 209 -3.26 9.81 12.91
CA GLN A 209 -3.53 8.48 12.37
C GLN A 209 -2.47 8.10 11.33
N ILE A 210 -2.25 6.81 11.14
CA ILE A 210 -1.45 6.29 10.03
C ILE A 210 -2.12 5.02 9.45
N PRO A 211 -2.53 5.04 8.17
CA PRO A 211 -3.14 3.87 7.52
C PRO A 211 -2.16 2.71 7.33
N VAL A 212 -2.68 1.49 7.46
CA VAL A 212 -1.99 0.22 7.21
C VAL A 212 -2.93 -0.71 6.43
N TYR A 213 -2.48 -1.25 5.31
CA TYR A 213 -3.17 -2.28 4.56
C TYR A 213 -2.61 -3.65 4.91
N LEU A 214 -3.49 -4.54 5.39
CA LEU A 214 -3.20 -5.94 5.65
C LEU A 214 -3.70 -6.81 4.49
N THR A 215 -2.81 -7.64 3.96
CA THR A 215 -3.18 -8.77 3.10
C THR A 215 -3.02 -10.07 3.87
N VAL A 216 -4.08 -10.88 3.98
CA VAL A 216 -4.00 -12.23 4.55
C VAL A 216 -4.12 -13.25 3.43
N THR A 217 -3.12 -14.13 3.32
CA THR A 217 -3.02 -15.14 2.26
C THR A 217 -2.64 -16.52 2.82
N GLU A 218 -2.78 -17.56 2.01
CA GLU A 218 -2.18 -18.86 2.30
C GLU A 218 -0.66 -18.76 2.30
N LYS A 219 -0.02 -19.60 3.13
CA LYS A 219 1.43 -19.68 3.21
C LYS A 219 1.97 -20.34 1.94
N PRO A 220 3.02 -19.79 1.31
CA PRO A 220 3.64 -20.46 0.19
C PRO A 220 4.20 -21.81 0.63
N ILE A 221 3.75 -22.89 -0.03
CA ILE A 221 4.27 -24.23 0.20
C ILE A 221 5.70 -24.25 -0.34
N THR A 222 6.69 -24.38 0.55
CA THR A 222 8.07 -24.59 0.13
C THR A 222 8.25 -26.07 -0.12
N THR A 223 8.22 -26.50 -1.39
CA THR A 223 8.61 -27.87 -1.74
C THR A 223 10.13 -28.01 -1.57
N THR A 224 10.56 -28.65 -0.50
CA THR A 224 11.95 -29.09 -0.35
C THR A 224 12.20 -30.23 -1.33
N THR A 225 12.82 -29.94 -2.47
CA THR A 225 13.35 -30.98 -3.36
C THR A 225 14.54 -31.62 -2.67
N THR A 226 14.34 -32.79 -2.06
CA THR A 226 15.43 -33.61 -1.54
C THR A 226 16.31 -34.04 -2.72
N ALA A 227 17.51 -33.48 -2.83
CA ALA A 227 18.50 -33.93 -3.80
C ALA A 227 18.89 -35.37 -3.45
N VAL A 228 18.50 -36.32 -4.31
CA VAL A 228 18.97 -37.71 -4.21
C VAL A 228 20.42 -37.72 -4.68
N THR A 229 21.35 -37.85 -3.74
CA THR A 229 22.78 -37.96 -4.02
C THR A 229 23.06 -39.34 -4.63
N TYR A 230 23.20 -39.42 -5.95
CA TYR A 230 23.77 -40.60 -6.60
C TYR A 230 25.29 -40.58 -6.40
N SER A 231 25.83 -41.58 -5.71
CA SER A 231 27.26 -41.78 -5.56
C SER A 231 27.88 -42.24 -6.90
N GLU A 232 28.71 -41.40 -7.51
CA GLU A 232 29.48 -41.76 -8.71
C GLU A 232 30.52 -42.86 -8.39
N VAL A 233 30.37 -44.02 -9.02
CA VAL A 233 31.39 -45.07 -9.04
C VAL A 233 32.51 -44.65 -10.01
N ARG A 234 33.72 -44.42 -9.49
CA ARG A 234 34.90 -44.03 -10.30
C ARG A 234 35.30 -45.14 -11.27
N PRO A 235 35.53 -44.85 -12.57
CA PRO A 235 36.13 -45.81 -13.50
C PRO A 235 37.64 -45.94 -13.27
N LYS A 236 38.17 -47.17 -13.31
CA LYS A 236 39.61 -47.48 -13.24
C LYS A 236 40.32 -47.10 -14.55
N LYS A 237 41.45 -46.38 -14.46
CA LYS A 237 42.36 -46.01 -15.56
C LYS A 237 42.79 -47.23 -16.39
N LYS A 238 42.56 -47.20 -17.71
CA LYS A 238 43.21 -48.09 -18.69
C LYS A 238 44.37 -47.37 -19.39
N ARG A 239 45.48 -48.09 -19.57
CA ARG A 239 46.71 -47.67 -20.25
C ARG A 239 46.46 -47.38 -21.74
N SER A 240 47.05 -46.29 -22.23
CA SER A 240 47.03 -45.83 -23.62
C SER A 240 48.06 -46.55 -24.50
N PRO A 241 47.69 -46.96 -25.72
CA PRO A 241 48.65 -47.18 -26.81
C PRO A 241 48.72 -45.97 -27.76
N LYS A 242 49.93 -45.66 -28.21
CA LYS A 242 50.28 -44.72 -29.30
C LYS A 242 49.86 -45.30 -30.66
N VAL A 243 49.30 -44.50 -31.57
CA VAL A 243 49.62 -44.52 -33.03
C VAL A 243 49.38 -43.14 -33.67
N THR A 244 50.23 -42.91 -34.66
CA THR A 244 50.59 -41.84 -35.60
C THR A 244 49.50 -41.24 -36.50
N ASN A 245 49.78 -40.03 -37.01
CA ASN A 245 49.04 -39.18 -37.96
C ASN A 245 48.63 -39.85 -39.29
N HIS A 246 47.44 -39.50 -39.80
CA HIS A 246 47.23 -39.17 -41.21
C HIS A 246 46.01 -38.27 -41.42
N SER A 247 46.17 -37.29 -42.32
CA SER A 247 45.22 -36.25 -42.74
C SER A 247 44.07 -36.78 -43.61
N SER A 248 42.85 -36.24 -43.48
CA SER A 248 42.07 -35.63 -44.57
C SER A 248 40.69 -35.13 -44.10
N ILE A 249 40.34 -33.96 -44.64
CA ILE A 249 39.17 -33.10 -44.40
C ILE A 249 37.94 -33.61 -45.15
N LYS A 250 36.73 -33.53 -44.54
CA LYS A 250 35.47 -33.11 -45.21
C LYS A 250 34.55 -32.36 -44.25
N GLN A 251 34.06 -31.22 -44.73
CA GLN A 251 33.13 -30.25 -44.12
C GLN A 251 31.70 -30.79 -43.94
N PHE A 252 30.93 -30.23 -43.00
CA PHE A 252 29.71 -29.45 -43.32
C PHE A 252 29.22 -28.58 -42.13
N GLU A 253 29.10 -27.28 -42.45
CA GLU A 253 28.31 -26.15 -41.91
C GLU A 253 28.01 -25.91 -40.42
N SER A 254 28.44 -24.72 -39.97
CA SER A 254 27.86 -23.94 -38.88
C SER A 254 27.48 -22.55 -39.42
N LYS A 255 26.22 -22.11 -39.27
CA LYS A 255 25.80 -20.72 -39.52
C LYS A 255 25.44 -19.99 -38.22
N ASN A 256 26.00 -18.78 -38.16
CA ASN A 256 26.04 -17.76 -37.11
C ASN A 256 24.69 -17.14 -36.73
N PHE A 257 24.66 -16.52 -35.53
CA PHE A 257 24.31 -15.10 -35.43
C PHE A 257 24.90 -14.44 -34.15
N GLN A 258 25.87 -13.54 -34.32
CA GLN A 258 26.16 -12.43 -33.40
C GLN A 258 26.66 -11.24 -34.22
N GLU A 259 25.97 -10.10 -34.12
CA GLU A 259 26.48 -8.76 -34.42
C GLU A 259 26.30 -7.92 -33.13
N THR A 260 27.36 -7.39 -32.53
CA THR A 260 28.17 -6.18 -32.85
C THR A 260 27.48 -4.88 -32.45
N TYR A 261 28.08 -4.16 -31.49
CA TYR A 261 28.06 -2.70 -31.45
C TYR A 261 29.46 -2.20 -31.08
N ARG A 262 30.07 -1.42 -31.99
CA ARG A 262 31.35 -0.73 -31.83
C ARG A 262 31.11 0.78 -31.91
N SER A 263 31.74 1.50 -30.99
CA SER A 263 31.89 2.95 -30.91
C SER A 263 32.79 3.53 -32.02
N SER A 264 32.51 4.75 -32.49
CA SER A 264 33.41 5.94 -32.45
C SER A 264 33.06 7.02 -33.51
N GLU A 265 32.60 8.19 -33.03
CA GLU A 265 33.24 9.53 -33.09
C GLU A 265 33.75 10.20 -34.40
N SER A 266 33.72 11.55 -34.33
CA SER A 266 34.33 12.62 -35.16
C SER A 266 33.48 13.13 -36.36
N THR A 267 33.37 14.42 -36.70
CA THR A 267 34.31 15.59 -36.65
C THR A 267 33.57 16.96 -36.72
N LEU A 268 34.37 18.02 -36.47
CA LEU A 268 34.18 19.48 -36.43
C LEU A 268 33.81 20.22 -37.74
N GLU A 269 33.62 21.56 -37.57
CA GLU A 269 33.61 22.73 -38.50
C GLU A 269 32.20 23.21 -38.92
N VAL A 270 31.79 24.49 -38.85
CA VAL A 270 32.41 25.85 -38.75
C VAL A 270 31.56 26.73 -37.83
#